data_AF-A0A8S8XZM7-F1
#
_entry.id   AF-A0A8S8XZM7-F1
#
_cell.length_a   1.000
_cell.length_b   1.000
_cell.length_c   1.000
_cell.angle_alpha   90.00
_cell.angle_beta   90.00
_cell.angle_gamma   90.00
#
_symmetry.space_group_name_H-M   'P 1'
#
loop_
_entity.id
_entity.type
_entity.pdbx_description
1 polymer ?
#
loop_
_entity_poly.entity_id
_entity_poly.type
_entity_poly.pdbx_seq_one_letter_code
_entity_poly.pdbx_strand_id
1 'polypeptide(L)'
;MSAFISYNRDTLTIPYYGIGYLLPIVFFATCFYCLTSKNMTDEKRSKFNVALLVMFIAVTVFTETRLSAINIMMLFMLLTPAFRKPASDVKSANLIRWTFAFIIIPITTLSHYRILYWSAPRAIINLSIQQDFTPWLMNTGFILAGILFYQHNTKTLDNIKVKYPVIAFFTAIPSLMILESNIVDWILLSAMLLLLCYAIYDKLTGTKQHIEVVTLVVFCWLTMSWGGYVGGISIILYVCFNSFFENELNFLFKQSENTSNEVARVLINTIFPLVVWFTWWAALGQINGLTHPRDVDPGMLYLNGGYIGDRFSPSNGWVGFMGGGPAVAMSLLWFSMLKRVGFNLKYVAYYLLARIAVLSLQLSLSPNLPRLIFKLSWDIIFSIGLLLFMSHLIVKDKMEQRKLRTIDAILL
;
A
#
# COMPACT_ATOMS: atom_id res chain seq x y z
N MET A 1 -28.45 -9.57 9.90
CA MET A 1 -28.21 -10.34 8.65
C MET A 1 -26.76 -10.81 8.53
N SER A 2 -25.73 -9.94 8.55
CA SER A 2 -24.31 -10.40 8.48
C SER A 2 -23.99 -11.48 9.50
N ALA A 3 -24.25 -11.25 10.79
CA ALA A 3 -24.01 -12.24 11.85
C ALA A 3 -24.75 -13.58 11.63
N PHE A 4 -25.98 -13.53 11.08
CA PHE A 4 -26.76 -14.72 10.76
C PHE A 4 -26.13 -15.53 9.61
N ILE A 5 -25.66 -14.85 8.55
CA ILE A 5 -24.96 -15.51 7.43
C ILE A 5 -23.63 -16.09 7.92
N SER A 6 -22.88 -15.36 8.76
CA SER A 6 -21.62 -15.83 9.33
C SER A 6 -21.80 -17.05 10.24
N TYR A 7 -22.92 -17.12 10.97
CA TYR A 7 -23.28 -18.28 11.81
C TYR A 7 -23.63 -19.52 10.96
N ASN A 8 -24.34 -19.33 9.86
CA ASN A 8 -24.72 -20.39 8.93
C ASN A 8 -23.70 -20.60 7.78
N ARG A 9 -22.43 -20.21 7.98
CA ARG A 9 -21.43 -20.23 6.90
C ARG A 9 -21.19 -21.62 6.31
N ASP A 10 -21.39 -22.68 7.08
CA ASP A 10 -21.09 -24.04 6.63
C ASP A 10 -22.14 -24.51 5.60
N THR A 11 -23.39 -24.06 5.71
CA THR A 11 -24.44 -24.28 4.71
C THR A 11 -24.42 -23.22 3.60
N LEU A 12 -23.97 -22.00 3.91
CA LEU A 12 -23.90 -20.86 3.00
C LEU A 12 -22.48 -20.56 2.51
N THR A 13 -21.61 -21.57 2.40
CA THR A 13 -20.17 -21.36 2.16
C THR A 13 -19.90 -20.57 0.87
N ILE A 14 -20.49 -20.99 -0.25
CA ILE A 14 -20.32 -20.35 -1.56
C ILE A 14 -20.77 -18.88 -1.53
N PRO A 15 -22.01 -18.54 -1.12
CA PRO A 15 -22.43 -17.14 -1.09
C PRO A 15 -21.68 -16.32 -0.04
N TYR A 16 -21.31 -16.90 1.11
CA TYR A 16 -20.59 -16.17 2.17
C TYR A 16 -19.20 -15.69 1.70
N TYR A 17 -18.38 -16.59 1.13
CA TYR A 17 -17.06 -16.21 0.61
C TYR A 17 -17.15 -15.46 -0.71
N GLY A 18 -18.10 -15.82 -1.58
CA GLY A 18 -18.32 -15.16 -2.87
C GLY A 18 -18.70 -13.68 -2.71
N ILE A 19 -19.67 -13.38 -1.84
CA ILE A 19 -20.08 -11.99 -1.55
C ILE A 19 -18.91 -11.22 -0.94
N GLY A 20 -18.18 -11.81 0.02
CA GLY A 20 -17.06 -11.14 0.69
C GLY A 20 -15.95 -10.71 -0.27
N TYR A 21 -15.77 -11.43 -1.37
CA TYR A 21 -14.78 -11.11 -2.39
C TYR A 21 -15.30 -10.21 -3.51
N LEU A 22 -16.49 -10.48 -4.03
CA LEU A 22 -17.05 -9.76 -5.18
C LEU A 22 -17.62 -8.39 -4.81
N LEU A 23 -18.15 -8.23 -3.59
CA LEU A 23 -18.79 -6.98 -3.18
C LEU A 23 -17.82 -5.77 -3.22
N PRO A 24 -16.58 -5.85 -2.69
CA PRO A 24 -15.61 -4.75 -2.80
C PRO A 24 -15.24 -4.40 -4.25
N ILE A 25 -15.16 -5.42 -5.10
CA ILE A 25 -14.86 -5.29 -6.53
C ILE A 25 -15.98 -4.52 -7.24
N VAL A 26 -17.23 -4.95 -7.07
CA VAL A 26 -18.40 -4.31 -7.70
C VAL A 26 -18.59 -2.90 -7.17
N PHE A 27 -18.39 -2.69 -5.87
CA PHE A 27 -18.44 -1.37 -5.24
C PHE A 27 -17.45 -0.41 -5.91
N PHE A 28 -16.18 -0.79 -5.97
CA PHE A 28 -15.13 0.06 -6.54
C PHE A 28 -15.36 0.33 -8.03
N ALA A 29 -15.70 -0.70 -8.81
CA ALA A 29 -15.98 -0.56 -10.24
C ALA A 29 -17.15 0.39 -10.48
N THR A 30 -18.20 0.29 -9.67
CA THR A 30 -19.38 1.17 -9.76
C THR A 30 -19.02 2.61 -9.38
N CYS A 31 -18.24 2.82 -8.32
CA CYS A 31 -17.74 4.16 -7.93
C CYS A 31 -16.95 4.80 -9.07
N PHE A 32 -16.00 4.05 -9.64
CA PHE A 32 -15.15 4.54 -10.71
C PHE A 32 -15.95 4.82 -12.00
N TYR A 33 -16.90 3.95 -12.34
CA TYR A 33 -17.81 4.17 -13.47
C TYR A 33 -18.65 5.45 -13.28
N CYS A 34 -19.20 5.67 -12.08
CA CYS A 34 -20.00 6.86 -11.80
C CYS A 34 -19.22 8.17 -11.99
N LEU A 35 -17.93 8.15 -11.66
CA LEU A 35 -17.03 9.30 -11.79
C LEU A 35 -16.54 9.55 -13.21
N THR A 36 -16.31 8.48 -13.97
CA THR A 36 -15.67 8.59 -15.30
C THR A 36 -16.66 8.60 -16.45
N SER A 37 -17.90 8.16 -16.23
CA SER A 37 -18.93 8.13 -17.27
C SER A 37 -19.45 9.51 -17.61
N LYS A 38 -19.15 9.97 -18.84
CA LYS A 38 -19.63 11.25 -19.39
C LYS A 38 -21.11 11.24 -19.80
N ASN A 39 -21.67 10.05 -20.05
CA ASN A 39 -23.02 9.90 -20.63
C ASN A 39 -24.11 9.60 -19.58
N MET A 40 -23.80 9.76 -18.28
CA MET A 40 -24.73 9.41 -17.21
C MET A 40 -25.59 10.61 -16.79
N THR A 41 -26.91 10.47 -16.90
CA THR A 41 -27.87 11.48 -16.42
C THR A 41 -27.86 11.56 -14.90
N ASP A 42 -28.21 12.71 -14.34
CA ASP A 42 -28.22 12.92 -12.89
C ASP A 42 -29.19 11.98 -12.16
N GLU A 43 -30.36 11.68 -12.74
CA GLU A 43 -31.30 10.73 -12.16
C GLU A 43 -30.72 9.31 -12.06
N LYS A 44 -30.04 8.84 -13.11
CA LYS A 44 -29.34 7.54 -13.08
C LYS A 44 -28.22 7.56 -12.07
N ARG A 45 -27.44 8.64 -12.01
CA ARG A 45 -26.34 8.81 -11.05
C ARG A 45 -26.86 8.77 -9.60
N SER A 46 -28.00 9.39 -9.31
CA SER A 46 -28.64 9.35 -7.99
C SER A 46 -29.02 7.91 -7.59
N LYS A 47 -29.63 7.13 -8.49
CA LYS A 47 -29.94 5.71 -8.24
C LYS A 47 -28.68 4.89 -7.98
N PHE A 48 -27.62 5.11 -8.76
CA PHE A 48 -26.33 4.47 -8.52
C PHE A 48 -25.71 4.89 -7.18
N ASN A 49 -25.84 6.15 -6.76
CA ASN A 49 -25.33 6.61 -5.47
C ASN A 49 -26.01 5.94 -4.29
N VAL A 50 -27.33 5.72 -4.35
CA VAL A 50 -28.03 4.94 -3.32
C VAL A 50 -27.47 3.52 -3.27
N ALA A 51 -27.29 2.87 -4.41
CA ALA A 51 -26.68 1.55 -4.47
C ALA A 51 -25.23 1.55 -3.93
N LEU A 52 -24.44 2.58 -4.23
CA LEU A 52 -23.08 2.76 -3.73
C LEU A 52 -23.04 2.89 -2.21
N LEU A 53 -23.95 3.66 -1.62
CA LEU A 53 -24.04 3.81 -0.17
C LEU A 53 -24.44 2.48 0.50
N VAL A 54 -25.41 1.76 -0.06
CA VAL A 54 -25.80 0.42 0.43
C VAL A 54 -24.62 -0.55 0.34
N MET A 55 -23.91 -0.57 -0.80
CA MET A 55 -22.72 -1.40 -0.97
C MET A 55 -21.59 -1.00 0.00
N PHE A 56 -21.36 0.28 0.23
CA PHE A 56 -20.35 0.75 1.18
C PHE A 56 -20.66 0.32 2.62
N ILE A 57 -21.92 0.43 3.04
CA ILE A 57 -22.39 -0.08 4.33
C ILE A 57 -22.16 -1.60 4.39
N ALA A 58 -22.55 -2.33 3.34
CA ALA A 58 -22.36 -3.78 3.28
C ALA A 58 -20.88 -4.18 3.34
N VAL A 59 -19.98 -3.50 2.60
CA VAL A 59 -18.53 -3.70 2.66
C VAL A 59 -18.00 -3.46 4.08
N THR A 60 -18.51 -2.43 4.76
CA THR A 60 -18.11 -2.08 6.13
C THR A 60 -18.59 -3.11 7.16
N VAL A 61 -19.83 -3.60 7.02
CA VAL A 61 -20.49 -4.46 8.01
C VAL A 61 -20.20 -5.95 7.80
N PHE A 62 -19.99 -6.38 6.56
CA PHE A 62 -19.89 -7.80 6.25
C PHE A 62 -18.55 -8.38 6.74
N THR A 63 -18.65 -9.40 7.60
CA THR A 63 -17.50 -10.03 8.29
C THR A 63 -16.47 -10.58 7.31
N GLU A 64 -16.92 -11.12 6.18
CA GLU A 64 -16.04 -11.77 5.22
C GLU A 64 -15.44 -10.83 4.19
N THR A 65 -15.80 -9.54 4.19
CA THR A 65 -15.31 -8.54 3.23
C THR A 65 -13.79 -8.62 3.08
N ARG A 66 -13.32 -8.87 1.85
CA ARG A 66 -11.90 -8.94 1.49
C ARG A 66 -11.46 -7.64 0.85
N LEU A 67 -10.85 -6.75 1.61
CA LEU A 67 -10.33 -5.50 1.04
C LEU A 67 -9.13 -5.75 0.12
N SER A 68 -8.42 -6.85 0.35
CA SER A 68 -7.35 -7.33 -0.52
C SER A 68 -7.83 -7.64 -1.95
N ALA A 69 -9.10 -8.08 -2.12
CA ALA A 69 -9.69 -8.39 -3.43
C ALA A 69 -9.80 -7.18 -4.37
N ILE A 70 -9.73 -5.97 -3.81
CA ILE A 70 -9.77 -4.74 -4.59
C ILE A 70 -8.46 -4.56 -5.39
N ASN A 71 -7.40 -5.33 -5.14
CA ASN A 71 -6.19 -5.33 -5.97
C ASN A 71 -6.50 -5.60 -7.46
N ILE A 72 -7.49 -6.44 -7.78
CA ILE A 72 -7.96 -6.71 -9.15
C ILE A 72 -8.41 -5.41 -9.83
N MET A 73 -8.85 -4.41 -9.07
CA MET A 73 -9.27 -3.11 -9.62
C MET A 73 -8.12 -2.38 -10.29
N MET A 74 -6.86 -2.65 -9.93
CA MET A 74 -5.72 -2.10 -10.64
C MET A 74 -5.68 -2.56 -12.11
N LEU A 75 -6.15 -3.78 -12.41
CA LEU A 75 -6.32 -4.24 -13.80
C LEU A 75 -7.45 -3.47 -14.50
N PHE A 76 -8.59 -3.30 -13.83
CA PHE A 76 -9.70 -2.56 -14.42
C PHE A 76 -9.33 -1.10 -14.68
N MET A 77 -8.54 -0.49 -13.80
CA MET A 77 -8.02 0.86 -14.01
C MET A 77 -7.25 0.99 -15.32
N LEU A 78 -6.41 0.01 -15.69
CA LEU A 78 -5.70 0.00 -16.98
C LEU A 78 -6.65 -0.02 -18.20
N LEU A 79 -7.85 -0.58 -18.03
CA LEU A 79 -8.85 -0.68 -19.10
C LEU A 79 -9.70 0.58 -19.24
N THR A 80 -9.63 1.50 -18.28
CA THR A 80 -10.51 2.68 -18.26
C THR A 80 -10.07 3.75 -19.25
N PRO A 81 -11.01 4.58 -19.76
CA PRO A 81 -10.67 5.70 -20.64
C PRO A 81 -9.66 6.68 -20.02
N ALA A 82 -9.72 6.87 -18.70
CA ALA A 82 -8.77 7.71 -17.96
C ALA A 82 -7.31 7.27 -18.18
N PHE A 83 -7.06 5.96 -18.25
CA PHE A 83 -5.73 5.42 -18.51
C PHE A 83 -5.46 5.14 -19.99
N ARG A 84 -6.47 4.80 -20.80
CA ARG A 84 -6.28 4.48 -22.23
C ARG A 84 -6.18 5.72 -23.13
N LYS A 85 -6.97 6.75 -22.83
CA LYS A 85 -7.03 8.02 -23.55
C LYS A 85 -6.99 9.20 -22.57
N PRO A 86 -5.91 9.33 -21.76
CA PRO A 86 -5.74 10.51 -20.93
C PRO A 86 -5.68 11.76 -21.82
N ALA A 87 -6.18 12.87 -21.29
CA ALA A 87 -5.97 14.17 -21.94
C ALA A 87 -4.46 14.42 -22.08
N SER A 88 -4.02 14.97 -23.23
CA SER A 88 -2.61 15.03 -23.61
C SER A 88 -1.72 15.82 -22.65
N ASP A 89 -2.33 16.72 -21.89
CA ASP A 89 -1.70 17.61 -20.91
C ASP A 89 -1.50 16.97 -19.52
N VAL A 90 -2.14 15.83 -19.24
CA VAL A 90 -2.19 15.22 -17.89
C VAL A 90 -1.76 13.75 -17.90
N LYS A 91 -0.80 13.41 -18.76
CA LYS A 91 -0.41 12.01 -19.04
C LYS A 91 0.96 11.68 -18.42
N SER A 92 1.01 10.59 -17.66
CA SER A 92 2.26 10.03 -17.17
C SER A 92 3.13 9.50 -18.30
N ALA A 93 4.45 9.51 -18.10
CA ALA A 93 5.41 9.02 -19.09
C ALA A 93 5.07 7.59 -19.56
N ASN A 94 5.28 7.31 -20.85
CA ASN A 94 4.96 6.00 -21.41
C ASN A 94 5.73 4.87 -20.69
N LEU A 95 6.97 5.13 -20.27
CA LEU A 95 7.77 4.19 -19.48
C LEU A 95 7.03 3.78 -18.20
N ILE A 96 6.51 4.76 -17.43
CA ILE A 96 5.76 4.50 -16.20
C ILE A 96 4.53 3.63 -16.47
N ARG A 97 3.76 3.97 -17.49
CA ARG A 97 2.52 3.26 -17.84
C ARG A 97 2.78 1.81 -18.26
N TRP A 98 3.78 1.58 -19.12
CA TRP A 98 4.15 0.24 -19.57
C TRP A 98 4.76 -0.59 -18.46
N THR A 99 5.66 -0.03 -17.66
CA THR A 99 6.25 -0.70 -16.49
C THR A 99 5.16 -1.09 -15.49
N PHE A 100 4.25 -0.18 -15.15
CA PHE A 100 3.15 -0.50 -14.24
C PHE A 100 2.25 -1.61 -14.81
N ALA A 101 1.87 -1.54 -16.09
CA ALA A 101 1.05 -2.57 -16.73
C ALA A 101 1.74 -3.95 -16.71
N PHE A 102 3.03 -4.00 -17.07
CA PHE A 102 3.81 -5.24 -17.07
C PHE A 102 3.86 -5.90 -15.69
N ILE A 103 3.95 -5.09 -14.63
CA ILE A 103 4.11 -5.58 -13.27
C ILE A 103 2.77 -5.90 -12.61
N ILE A 104 1.74 -5.08 -12.81
CA ILE A 104 0.47 -5.22 -12.09
C ILE A 104 -0.30 -6.45 -12.56
N ILE A 105 -0.14 -6.85 -13.82
CA ILE A 105 -0.76 -8.08 -14.37
C ILE A 105 -0.36 -9.30 -13.54
N PRO A 106 0.92 -9.70 -13.46
CA PRO A 106 1.31 -10.86 -12.67
C PRO A 106 1.05 -10.67 -11.17
N ILE A 107 1.19 -9.46 -10.61
CA ILE A 107 0.85 -9.21 -9.20
C ILE A 107 -0.62 -9.54 -8.92
N THR A 108 -1.54 -9.12 -9.77
CA THR A 108 -2.98 -9.28 -9.50
C THR A 108 -3.49 -10.65 -9.89
N THR A 109 -2.97 -11.26 -10.97
CA THR A 109 -3.43 -12.57 -11.45
C THR A 109 -2.71 -13.74 -10.78
N LEU A 110 -1.45 -13.58 -10.38
CA LEU A 110 -0.60 -14.67 -9.87
C LEU A 110 -0.17 -14.50 -8.41
N SER A 111 -0.76 -13.57 -7.63
CA SER A 111 -0.43 -13.45 -6.20
C SER A 111 -1.19 -14.43 -5.30
N HIS A 112 -2.37 -14.91 -5.73
CA HIS A 112 -3.26 -15.69 -4.89
C HIS A 112 -2.86 -17.16 -4.78
N TYR A 113 -1.95 -17.45 -3.84
CA TYR A 113 -1.38 -18.77 -3.60
C TYR A 113 -2.40 -19.90 -3.50
N ARG A 114 -3.57 -19.69 -2.86
CA ARG A 114 -4.56 -20.76 -2.66
C ARG A 114 -5.53 -20.97 -3.83
N ILE A 115 -5.55 -20.07 -4.82
CA ILE A 115 -6.33 -20.28 -6.05
C ILE A 115 -5.51 -21.12 -7.02
N LEU A 116 -4.22 -20.80 -7.14
CA LEU A 116 -3.32 -21.42 -8.12
C LEU A 116 -2.39 -22.48 -7.50
N TYR A 117 -2.46 -22.72 -6.19
CA TYR A 117 -1.47 -23.48 -5.40
C TYR A 117 -0.02 -22.98 -5.56
N TRP A 118 0.12 -21.78 -6.12
CA TRP A 118 1.37 -21.13 -6.48
C TRP A 118 1.17 -19.61 -6.47
N SER A 119 2.21 -18.87 -6.12
CA SER A 119 2.18 -17.41 -6.12
C SER A 119 3.49 -16.90 -6.70
N ALA A 120 3.42 -16.18 -7.83
CA ALA A 120 4.62 -15.69 -8.51
C ALA A 120 5.46 -14.77 -7.60
N PRO A 121 4.86 -13.76 -6.91
CA PRO A 121 5.63 -12.93 -6.00
C PRO A 121 6.29 -13.73 -4.87
N ARG A 122 5.60 -14.73 -4.30
CA ARG A 122 6.16 -15.58 -3.25
C ARG A 122 7.29 -16.47 -3.78
N ALA A 123 7.13 -17.03 -4.97
CA ALA A 123 8.16 -17.85 -5.60
C ALA A 123 9.42 -17.03 -5.88
N ILE A 124 9.27 -15.79 -6.38
CA ILE A 124 10.40 -14.89 -6.62
C ILE A 124 11.08 -14.50 -5.31
N ILE A 125 10.31 -14.22 -4.24
CA ILE A 125 10.88 -13.93 -2.91
C ILE A 125 11.65 -15.14 -2.37
N ASN A 126 11.09 -16.35 -2.46
CA ASN A 126 11.78 -17.55 -2.01
C ASN A 126 13.06 -17.83 -2.83
N LEU A 127 13.02 -17.61 -4.14
CA LEU A 127 14.22 -17.65 -4.99
C LEU A 127 15.23 -16.59 -4.56
N SER A 128 14.77 -15.38 -4.24
CA SER A 128 15.64 -14.27 -3.84
C SER A 128 16.37 -14.48 -2.51
N ILE A 129 15.93 -15.44 -1.72
CA ILE A 129 16.51 -15.77 -0.41
C ILE A 129 17.69 -16.75 -0.55
N GLN A 130 17.70 -17.56 -1.61
CA GLN A 130 18.77 -18.52 -1.86
C GLN A 130 20.10 -17.79 -2.10
N GLN A 131 21.20 -18.35 -1.60
CA GLN A 131 22.53 -17.75 -1.69
C GLN A 131 23.30 -18.13 -2.96
N ASP A 132 22.59 -18.62 -3.97
CA ASP A 132 23.20 -18.99 -5.24
C ASP A 132 23.43 -17.78 -6.16
N PHE A 133 24.29 -17.96 -7.16
CA PHE A 133 24.62 -16.93 -8.14
C PHE A 133 23.38 -16.37 -8.87
N THR A 134 22.42 -17.22 -9.22
CA THR A 134 21.21 -16.81 -9.94
C THR A 134 20.30 -15.89 -9.10
N PRO A 135 19.89 -16.26 -7.87
CA PRO A 135 19.25 -15.36 -6.91
C PRO A 135 19.98 -14.03 -6.68
N TRP A 136 21.30 -14.06 -6.52
CA TRP A 136 22.10 -12.86 -6.34
C TRP A 136 21.99 -11.91 -7.55
N LEU A 137 22.20 -12.45 -8.74
CA LEU A 137 22.12 -11.69 -9.99
C LEU A 137 20.72 -11.11 -10.19
N MET A 138 19.69 -11.91 -9.88
CA MET A 138 18.29 -11.50 -9.96
C MET A 138 17.98 -10.36 -8.99
N ASN A 139 18.38 -10.47 -7.72
CA ASN A 139 18.20 -9.41 -6.72
C ASN A 139 18.91 -8.12 -7.11
N THR A 140 20.15 -8.23 -7.56
CA THR A 140 20.95 -7.10 -8.04
C THR A 140 20.30 -6.44 -9.25
N GLY A 141 19.81 -7.24 -10.20
CA GLY A 141 19.07 -6.75 -11.36
C GLY A 141 17.77 -6.03 -11.00
N PHE A 142 16.97 -6.59 -10.08
CA PHE A 142 15.72 -5.97 -9.65
C PHE A 142 15.93 -4.65 -8.92
N ILE A 143 16.89 -4.58 -7.99
CA ILE A 143 17.14 -3.33 -7.27
C ILE A 143 17.76 -2.27 -8.19
N LEU A 144 18.67 -2.66 -9.10
CA LEU A 144 19.24 -1.78 -10.11
C LEU A 144 18.14 -1.21 -11.02
N ALA A 145 17.24 -2.06 -11.52
CA ALA A 145 16.11 -1.63 -12.33
C ALA A 145 15.19 -0.66 -11.56
N GLY A 146 14.89 -0.97 -10.29
CA GLY A 146 14.08 -0.13 -9.43
C GLY A 146 14.70 1.25 -9.19
N ILE A 147 15.98 1.32 -8.81
CA ILE A 147 16.65 2.59 -8.53
C ILE A 147 16.89 3.42 -9.79
N LEU A 148 17.22 2.79 -10.93
CA LEU A 148 17.30 3.48 -12.22
C LEU A 148 15.95 4.06 -12.63
N PHE A 149 14.87 3.29 -12.43
CA PHE A 149 13.51 3.76 -12.70
C PHE A 149 13.13 4.94 -11.80
N TYR A 150 13.49 4.90 -10.51
CA TYR A 150 13.33 6.03 -9.59
C TYR A 150 14.06 7.26 -10.12
N GLN A 151 15.37 7.15 -10.35
CA GLN A 151 16.24 8.25 -10.81
C GLN A 151 15.81 8.85 -12.16
N HIS A 152 15.24 8.04 -13.05
CA HIS A 152 14.75 8.54 -14.34
C HIS A 152 13.44 9.34 -14.22
N ASN A 153 12.57 8.96 -13.28
CA ASN A 153 11.22 9.52 -13.17
C ASN A 153 11.08 10.55 -12.04
N THR A 154 12.07 10.68 -11.15
CA THR A 154 12.11 11.70 -10.11
C THR A 154 13.25 12.69 -10.38
N LYS A 155 12.93 13.97 -10.60
CA LYS A 155 13.90 15.07 -10.87
C LYS A 155 14.75 15.48 -9.66
N THR A 156 14.62 14.72 -8.59
CA THR A 156 15.11 15.06 -7.25
C THR A 156 16.61 14.85 -7.10
N LEU A 157 17.20 13.96 -7.90
CA LEU A 157 18.60 13.59 -7.85
C LEU A 157 19.30 13.82 -9.19
N ASP A 158 19.05 14.98 -9.82
CA ASP A 158 19.64 15.32 -11.12
C ASP A 158 21.15 15.62 -11.05
N ASN A 159 21.69 15.86 -9.85
CA ASN A 159 23.13 16.06 -9.67
C ASN A 159 23.89 14.74 -9.87
N ILE A 160 24.70 14.68 -10.93
CA ILE A 160 25.58 13.56 -11.30
C ILE A 160 26.40 13.06 -10.10
N LYS A 161 26.89 13.96 -9.24
CA LYS A 161 27.72 13.63 -8.08
C LYS A 161 26.98 12.83 -7.01
N VAL A 162 25.65 12.89 -6.98
CA VAL A 162 24.80 12.15 -6.01
C VAL A 162 24.13 10.95 -6.68
N LYS A 163 23.71 11.12 -7.94
CA LYS A 163 23.00 10.11 -8.72
C LYS A 163 23.72 8.77 -8.82
N TYR A 164 24.96 8.77 -9.31
CA TYR A 164 25.69 7.53 -9.53
C TYR A 164 26.10 6.82 -8.23
N PRO A 165 26.54 7.53 -7.16
CA PRO A 165 26.77 6.90 -5.87
C PRO A 165 25.53 6.22 -5.29
N VAL A 166 24.34 6.82 -5.40
CA VAL A 166 23.09 6.20 -4.94
C VAL A 166 22.80 4.91 -5.73
N ILE A 167 22.93 4.94 -7.06
CA ILE A 167 22.73 3.75 -7.90
C ILE A 167 23.74 2.65 -7.52
N ALA A 168 25.02 3.00 -7.39
CA ALA A 168 26.08 2.06 -7.03
C ALA A 168 25.82 1.44 -5.65
N PHE A 169 25.44 2.25 -4.65
CA PHE A 169 25.13 1.79 -3.31
C PHE A 169 23.95 0.81 -3.30
N PHE A 170 22.81 1.18 -3.90
CA PHE A 170 21.63 0.30 -3.93
C PHE A 170 21.90 -1.02 -4.66
N THR A 171 22.69 -0.97 -5.73
CA THR A 171 23.08 -2.16 -6.50
C THR A 171 24.06 -3.04 -5.72
N ALA A 172 24.86 -2.47 -4.82
CA ALA A 172 25.79 -3.22 -3.97
C ALA A 172 25.09 -3.92 -2.80
N ILE A 173 23.88 -3.51 -2.38
CA ILE A 173 23.19 -4.08 -1.21
C ILE A 173 23.11 -5.61 -1.26
N PRO A 174 22.62 -6.26 -2.35
CA PRO A 174 22.55 -7.72 -2.39
C PRO A 174 23.92 -8.39 -2.23
N SER A 175 24.97 -7.83 -2.84
CA SER A 175 26.33 -8.34 -2.71
C SER A 175 26.85 -8.22 -1.27
N LEU A 176 26.56 -7.10 -0.59
CA LEU A 176 26.94 -6.90 0.80
C LEU A 176 26.21 -7.85 1.75
N MET A 177 24.95 -8.18 1.45
CA MET A 177 24.15 -9.11 2.25
C MET A 177 24.62 -10.57 2.12
N ILE A 178 25.17 -10.97 0.96
CA ILE A 178 25.73 -12.31 0.74
C ILE A 178 27.02 -12.55 1.53
N LEU A 179 27.74 -11.50 1.92
CA LEU A 179 28.96 -11.65 2.73
C LEU A 179 28.69 -12.24 4.13
N GLU A 180 27.43 -12.26 4.56
CA GLU A 180 27.00 -12.77 5.86
C GLU A 180 27.81 -12.26 7.06
N SER A 181 28.29 -11.02 6.98
CA SER A 181 29.17 -10.42 7.99
C SER A 181 28.40 -9.44 8.87
N ASN A 182 28.36 -9.70 10.18
CA ASN A 182 27.79 -8.76 11.16
C ASN A 182 28.44 -7.37 11.05
N ILE A 183 29.75 -7.30 10.77
CA ILE A 183 30.46 -6.02 10.63
C ILE A 183 29.89 -5.22 9.45
N VAL A 184 29.70 -5.87 8.30
CA VAL A 184 29.12 -5.23 7.09
C VAL A 184 27.69 -4.78 7.38
N ASP A 185 26.90 -5.63 8.02
CA ASP A 185 25.52 -5.30 8.39
C ASP A 185 25.47 -4.07 9.31
N TRP A 186 26.31 -4.00 10.35
CA TRP A 186 26.37 -2.87 11.28
C TRP A 186 26.86 -1.58 10.61
N ILE A 187 27.79 -1.67 9.65
CA ILE A 187 28.21 -0.51 8.86
C ILE A 187 27.01 0.04 8.07
N LEU A 188 26.25 -0.83 7.40
CA LEU A 188 25.06 -0.42 6.63
C LEU A 188 23.97 0.17 7.52
N LEU A 189 23.67 -0.48 8.65
CA LEU A 189 22.68 0.00 9.62
C LEU A 189 23.08 1.35 10.22
N SER A 190 24.36 1.51 10.57
CA SER A 190 24.89 2.77 11.11
C SER A 190 24.83 3.88 10.07
N ALA A 191 25.18 3.60 8.81
CA ALA A 191 25.08 4.57 7.72
C ALA A 191 23.63 5.03 7.50
N MET A 192 22.67 4.11 7.52
CA MET A 192 21.24 4.45 7.41
C MET A 192 20.76 5.29 8.59
N LEU A 193 21.20 4.96 9.81
CA LEU A 193 20.84 5.72 11.01
C LEU A 193 21.41 7.15 10.96
N LEU A 194 22.67 7.30 10.53
CA LEU A 194 23.29 8.61 10.32
C LEU A 194 22.56 9.44 9.26
N LEU A 195 22.16 8.83 8.14
CA LEU A 195 21.39 9.51 7.09
C LEU A 195 20.00 9.95 7.60
N LEU A 196 19.37 9.14 8.45
CA LEU A 196 18.09 9.48 9.06
C LEU A 196 18.24 10.62 10.08
N CYS A 197 19.28 10.58 10.93
CA CYS A 197 19.63 11.69 11.82
C CYS A 197 19.93 12.97 11.05
N TYR A 198 20.66 12.88 9.94
CA TYR A 198 20.93 14.01 9.04
C TYR A 198 19.62 14.56 8.44
N ALA A 199 18.73 13.71 7.95
CA ALA A 199 17.44 14.15 7.41
C ALA A 199 16.55 14.82 8.48
N ILE A 200 16.60 14.35 9.73
CA ILE A 200 15.91 15.00 10.85
C ILE A 200 16.55 16.36 11.15
N TYR A 201 17.88 16.44 11.23
CA TYR A 201 18.60 17.69 11.46
C TYR A 201 18.28 18.72 10.38
N ASP A 202 18.36 18.33 9.11
CA ASP A 202 18.05 19.16 7.93
C ASP A 202 16.60 19.67 7.96
N LYS A 203 15.66 18.83 8.40
CA LYS A 203 14.26 19.22 8.62
C LYS A 203 14.10 20.25 9.74
N LEU A 204 14.89 20.16 10.81
CA LEU A 204 14.86 21.13 11.92
C LEU A 204 15.50 22.47 11.52
N THR A 205 16.48 22.47 10.62
CA THR A 205 17.17 23.67 10.13
C THR A 205 16.48 24.36 8.95
N GLY A 206 15.40 23.79 8.40
CA GLY A 206 14.56 24.44 7.38
C GLY A 206 15.10 24.40 5.94
N THR A 207 16.08 23.55 5.66
CA THR A 207 16.74 23.37 4.34
C THR A 207 15.96 22.41 3.44
N LYS A 208 15.57 22.83 2.23
CA LYS A 208 14.48 22.25 1.40
C LYS A 208 14.58 20.76 0.96
N GLN A 209 15.59 19.97 1.34
CA GLN A 209 15.82 18.59 0.84
C GLN A 209 15.17 17.48 1.72
N HIS A 210 13.92 17.68 2.11
CA HIS A 210 13.34 17.08 3.32
C HIS A 210 12.83 15.62 3.27
N ILE A 211 12.43 15.09 2.10
CA ILE A 211 11.62 13.85 2.01
C ILE A 211 12.35 12.70 1.32
N GLU A 212 13.32 13.02 0.47
CA GLU A 212 13.97 12.03 -0.39
C GLU A 212 14.97 11.17 0.36
N VAL A 213 15.76 11.75 1.27
CA VAL A 213 16.71 10.98 2.08
C VAL A 213 15.98 9.94 2.93
N VAL A 214 14.87 10.33 3.56
CA VAL A 214 14.01 9.40 4.31
C VAL A 214 13.48 8.31 3.37
N THR A 215 12.98 8.69 2.20
CA THR A 215 12.44 7.73 1.22
C THR A 215 13.49 6.69 0.80
N LEU A 216 14.70 7.14 0.48
CA LEU A 216 15.83 6.26 0.13
C LEU A 216 16.26 5.37 1.29
N VAL A 217 16.31 5.88 2.52
CA VAL A 217 16.65 5.08 3.70
C VAL A 217 15.65 3.95 3.90
N VAL A 218 14.34 4.21 3.74
CA VAL A 218 13.34 3.16 3.86
C VAL A 218 13.46 2.13 2.73
N PHE A 219 13.69 2.57 1.48
CA PHE A 219 13.94 1.64 0.38
C PHE A 219 15.18 0.78 0.63
N CYS A 220 16.25 1.36 1.17
CA CYS A 220 17.45 0.63 1.57
C CYS A 220 17.11 -0.40 2.66
N TRP A 221 16.41 0.00 3.71
CA TRP A 221 16.03 -0.88 4.81
C TRP A 221 15.19 -2.07 4.35
N LEU A 222 14.22 -1.79 3.47
CA LEU A 222 13.36 -2.80 2.89
C LEU A 222 14.15 -3.76 2.01
N THR A 223 15.05 -3.24 1.17
CA THR A 223 15.91 -4.04 0.29
C THR A 223 16.83 -4.96 1.08
N MET A 224 17.45 -4.45 2.14
CA MET A 224 18.29 -5.25 3.02
C MET A 224 17.46 -6.37 3.68
N SER A 225 16.29 -6.03 4.21
CA SER A 225 15.54 -6.94 5.07
C SER A 225 14.70 -7.98 4.30
N TRP A 226 14.20 -7.62 3.11
CA TRP A 226 13.27 -8.44 2.31
C TRP A 226 13.82 -8.80 0.92
N GLY A 227 15.01 -8.32 0.57
CA GLY A 227 15.68 -8.66 -0.69
C GLY A 227 15.46 -7.64 -1.82
N GLY A 228 16.25 -7.82 -2.89
CA GLY A 228 16.31 -6.94 -4.06
C GLY A 228 15.00 -6.86 -4.84
N TYR A 229 14.28 -7.98 -4.99
CA TYR A 229 12.95 -7.99 -5.61
C TYR A 229 11.98 -7.08 -4.85
N VAL A 230 11.87 -7.25 -3.53
CA VAL A 230 10.94 -6.50 -2.67
C VAL A 230 11.30 -5.01 -2.63
N GLY A 231 12.59 -4.69 -2.58
CA GLY A 231 13.08 -3.32 -2.73
C GLY A 231 12.68 -2.71 -4.07
N GLY A 232 13.09 -3.35 -5.18
CA GLY A 232 12.86 -2.86 -6.53
C GLY A 232 11.37 -2.69 -6.87
N ILE A 233 10.53 -3.68 -6.53
CA ILE A 233 9.09 -3.63 -6.80
C ILE A 233 8.41 -2.49 -6.03
N SER A 234 8.82 -2.26 -4.78
CA SER A 234 8.26 -1.21 -3.93
C SER A 234 8.62 0.17 -4.46
N ILE A 235 9.86 0.36 -4.92
CA ILE A 235 10.32 1.60 -5.55
C ILE A 235 9.49 1.89 -6.82
N ILE A 236 9.36 0.90 -7.71
CA ILE A 236 8.63 1.07 -8.96
C ILE A 236 7.17 1.40 -8.70
N LEU A 237 6.49 0.65 -7.83
CA LEU A 237 5.09 0.93 -7.49
C LEU A 237 4.93 2.32 -6.88
N TYR A 238 5.82 2.73 -5.99
CA TYR A 238 5.78 4.05 -5.35
C TYR A 238 5.85 5.18 -6.38
N VAL A 239 6.78 5.09 -7.33
CA VAL A 239 6.93 6.07 -8.42
C VAL A 239 5.71 6.06 -9.34
N CYS A 240 5.22 4.88 -9.74
CA CYS A 240 4.05 4.76 -10.62
C CYS A 240 2.80 5.36 -10.00
N PHE A 241 2.47 5.01 -8.75
CA PHE A 241 1.30 5.56 -8.08
C PHE A 241 1.41 7.06 -7.87
N ASN A 242 2.58 7.58 -7.44
CA ASN A 242 2.77 9.01 -7.29
C ASN A 242 2.50 9.75 -8.62
N SER A 243 3.05 9.24 -9.72
CA SER A 243 2.86 9.83 -11.05
C SER A 243 1.39 9.78 -11.49
N PHE A 244 0.71 8.65 -11.31
CA PHE A 244 -0.71 8.55 -11.68
C PHE A 244 -1.61 9.49 -10.87
N PHE A 245 -1.32 9.71 -9.59
CA PHE A 245 -2.11 10.64 -8.78
C PHE A 245 -1.91 12.09 -9.18
N GLU A 246 -0.70 12.49 -9.53
CA GLU A 246 -0.42 13.84 -10.03
C GLU A 246 -1.00 14.07 -11.44
N ASN A 247 -1.15 12.98 -12.21
CA ASN A 247 -1.59 12.99 -13.60
C ASN A 247 -3.00 12.38 -13.78
N GLU A 248 -3.11 11.15 -14.28
CA GLU A 248 -4.36 10.53 -14.76
C GLU A 248 -5.50 10.50 -13.73
N LEU A 249 -5.18 10.48 -12.44
CA LEU A 249 -6.12 10.40 -11.32
C LEU A 249 -6.33 11.73 -10.59
N ASN A 250 -5.76 12.83 -11.09
CA ASN A 250 -5.88 14.14 -10.45
C ASN A 250 -7.36 14.61 -10.34
N PHE A 251 -8.25 14.11 -11.20
CA PHE A 251 -9.69 14.37 -11.11
C PHE A 251 -10.31 13.93 -9.78
N LEU A 252 -9.71 12.98 -9.05
CA LEU A 252 -10.18 12.53 -7.73
C LEU A 252 -10.11 13.64 -6.67
N PHE A 253 -9.21 14.61 -6.85
CA PHE A 253 -8.98 15.68 -5.88
C PHE A 253 -9.78 16.94 -6.20
N LYS A 254 -10.30 17.08 -7.42
CA LYS A 254 -11.16 18.20 -7.83
C LYS A 254 -12.56 18.01 -7.26
N GLN A 255 -12.99 18.91 -6.39
CA GLN A 255 -14.34 18.90 -5.83
C GLN A 255 -15.35 19.21 -6.94
N SER A 256 -16.49 18.50 -6.94
CA SER A 256 -17.57 18.75 -7.89
C SER A 256 -18.68 19.56 -7.21
N GLU A 257 -19.23 20.54 -7.92
CA GLU A 257 -20.42 21.28 -7.47
C GLU A 257 -21.68 20.40 -7.46
N ASN A 258 -21.71 19.35 -8.29
CA ASN A 258 -22.82 18.40 -8.33
C ASN A 258 -22.66 17.37 -7.20
N THR A 259 -23.58 17.41 -6.23
CA THR A 259 -23.66 16.47 -5.09
C THR A 259 -23.62 15.01 -5.52
N SER A 260 -24.17 14.69 -6.69
CA SER A 260 -24.21 13.32 -7.20
C SER A 260 -22.83 12.80 -7.59
N ASN A 261 -21.93 13.64 -8.10
CA ASN A 261 -20.54 13.22 -8.37
C ASN A 261 -19.73 13.16 -7.08
N GLU A 262 -20.05 14.02 -6.13
CA GLU A 262 -19.31 14.16 -4.88
C GLU A 262 -19.41 12.90 -4.00
N VAL A 263 -20.58 12.24 -3.96
CA VAL A 263 -20.74 10.97 -3.22
C VAL A 263 -19.76 9.91 -3.71
N ALA A 264 -19.73 9.64 -5.02
CA ALA A 264 -18.81 8.65 -5.59
C ALA A 264 -17.34 9.04 -5.38
N ARG A 265 -17.02 10.35 -5.44
CA ARG A 265 -15.67 10.89 -5.23
C ARG A 265 -15.19 10.68 -3.80
N VAL A 266 -16.03 10.98 -2.81
CA VAL A 266 -15.72 10.76 -1.39
C VAL A 266 -15.53 9.28 -1.10
N LEU A 267 -16.43 8.43 -1.61
CA LEU A 267 -16.36 6.98 -1.42
C LEU A 267 -15.09 6.38 -2.02
N ILE A 268 -14.70 6.78 -3.24
CA ILE A 268 -13.47 6.28 -3.83
C ILE A 268 -12.23 6.83 -3.10
N ASN A 269 -12.22 8.12 -2.71
CA ASN A 269 -11.12 8.70 -1.92
C ASN A 269 -10.95 8.06 -0.55
N THR A 270 -12.00 7.40 -0.04
CA THR A 270 -11.97 6.64 1.22
C THR A 270 -11.28 5.29 1.04
N ILE A 271 -11.56 4.58 -0.05
CA ILE A 271 -11.11 3.19 -0.24
C ILE A 271 -9.81 3.11 -1.05
N PHE A 272 -9.60 3.98 -2.04
CA PHE A 272 -8.45 3.95 -2.94
C PHE A 272 -7.09 3.90 -2.22
N PRO A 273 -6.84 4.68 -1.14
CA PRO A 273 -5.63 4.54 -0.32
C PRO A 273 -5.35 3.11 0.16
N LEU A 274 -6.40 2.39 0.57
CA LEU A 274 -6.30 1.00 0.98
C LEU A 274 -5.98 0.09 -0.20
N VAL A 275 -6.54 0.37 -1.37
CA VAL A 275 -6.26 -0.40 -2.59
C VAL A 275 -4.79 -0.34 -2.99
N VAL A 276 -4.17 0.85 -2.93
CA VAL A 276 -2.73 1.02 -3.17
C VAL A 276 -1.93 0.18 -2.19
N TRP A 277 -2.26 0.30 -0.90
CA TRP A 277 -1.56 -0.39 0.17
C TRP A 277 -1.68 -1.92 0.02
N PHE A 278 -2.88 -2.46 -0.24
CA PHE A 278 -3.07 -3.89 -0.50
C PHE A 278 -2.38 -4.33 -1.79
N THR A 279 -2.37 -3.52 -2.85
CA THR A 279 -1.64 -3.83 -4.07
C THR A 279 -0.15 -4.02 -3.81
N TRP A 280 0.43 -3.19 -2.94
CA TRP A 280 1.81 -3.37 -2.49
C TRP A 280 1.99 -4.71 -1.77
N TRP A 281 1.13 -5.09 -0.81
CA TRP A 281 1.22 -6.40 -0.16
C TRP A 281 0.96 -7.59 -1.08
N ALA A 282 0.17 -7.41 -2.14
CA ALA A 282 0.03 -8.39 -3.22
C ALA A 282 1.37 -8.63 -3.91
N ALA A 283 2.10 -7.54 -4.19
CA ALA A 283 3.44 -7.57 -4.77
C ALA A 283 4.47 -8.26 -3.87
N LEU A 284 4.22 -8.31 -2.57
CA LEU A 284 5.06 -9.01 -1.60
C LEU A 284 4.65 -10.49 -1.41
N GLY A 285 3.65 -10.98 -2.13
CA GLY A 285 3.17 -12.37 -2.00
C GLY A 285 2.52 -12.67 -0.65
N GLN A 286 2.01 -11.63 0.03
CA GLN A 286 1.46 -11.73 1.39
C GLN A 286 -0.05 -11.71 1.44
N ILE A 287 -0.74 -11.54 0.31
CA ILE A 287 -2.19 -11.69 0.25
C ILE A 287 -2.53 -13.18 0.19
N ASN A 288 -3.33 -13.63 1.15
CA ASN A 288 -3.86 -14.99 1.11
C ASN A 288 -5.16 -15.05 0.29
N GLY A 289 -5.38 -16.18 -0.39
CA GLY A 289 -6.56 -16.40 -1.23
C GLY A 289 -7.88 -16.50 -0.45
N LEU A 290 -8.97 -16.59 -1.22
CA LEU A 290 -10.40 -16.56 -0.82
C LEU A 290 -10.79 -17.29 0.48
N THR A 291 -10.13 -18.39 0.81
CA THR A 291 -10.54 -19.30 1.89
C THR A 291 -9.74 -19.12 3.19
N HIS A 292 -8.73 -18.24 3.25
CA HIS A 292 -7.95 -18.06 4.49
C HIS A 292 -8.50 -16.93 5.35
N PRO A 293 -8.69 -17.07 6.68
CA PRO A 293 -9.21 -15.98 7.51
C PRO A 293 -8.40 -14.66 7.53
N ARG A 294 -7.18 -14.63 6.97
CA ARG A 294 -6.30 -13.45 6.96
C ARG A 294 -6.29 -12.85 5.55
N ASP A 295 -6.45 -11.54 5.43
CA ASP A 295 -6.28 -10.84 4.14
C ASP A 295 -4.81 -10.68 3.79
N VAL A 296 -4.02 -10.21 4.76
CA VAL A 296 -2.55 -10.16 4.70
C VAL A 296 -2.01 -11.12 5.75
N ASP A 297 -1.07 -11.97 5.36
CA ASP A 297 -0.47 -12.97 6.22
C ASP A 297 1.06 -12.87 6.24
N PRO A 298 1.61 -11.96 7.04
CA PRO A 298 3.05 -11.80 7.17
C PRO A 298 3.70 -13.01 7.87
N GLY A 299 2.92 -13.91 8.49
CA GLY A 299 3.45 -15.10 9.16
C GLY A 299 3.99 -16.16 8.19
N MET A 300 3.78 -16.00 6.89
CA MET A 300 4.32 -16.87 5.83
C MET A 300 5.63 -16.34 5.24
N LEU A 301 6.21 -15.27 5.82
CA LEU A 301 7.49 -14.72 5.39
C LEU A 301 8.66 -15.57 5.89
N TYR A 302 9.51 -16.01 4.97
CA TYR A 302 10.90 -16.27 5.27
C TYR A 302 11.63 -14.91 5.23
N LEU A 303 12.03 -14.40 6.39
CA LEU A 303 12.74 -13.12 6.51
C LEU A 303 14.24 -13.35 6.59
N ASN A 304 14.98 -13.00 5.53
CA ASN A 304 16.44 -12.85 5.62
C ASN A 304 16.83 -11.73 6.59
N GLY A 305 15.97 -10.69 6.71
CA GLY A 305 16.20 -9.54 7.57
C GLY A 305 16.36 -9.85 9.05
N GLY A 306 15.77 -10.95 9.54
CA GLY A 306 15.77 -11.26 10.97
C GLY A 306 17.16 -11.50 11.57
N TYR A 307 18.12 -11.86 10.73
CA TYR A 307 19.50 -12.20 11.13
C TYR A 307 20.50 -11.09 10.78
N ILE A 308 20.09 -10.00 10.14
CA ILE A 308 21.00 -8.90 9.76
C ILE A 308 21.53 -8.21 11.02
N GLY A 309 22.84 -8.11 11.19
CA GLY A 309 23.48 -7.46 12.36
C GLY A 309 23.56 -8.35 13.61
N ASP A 310 22.80 -9.44 13.67
CA ASP A 310 22.91 -10.49 14.68
C ASP A 310 22.59 -11.85 14.03
N ARG A 311 23.59 -12.42 13.35
CA ARG A 311 23.42 -13.64 12.55
C ARG A 311 23.45 -14.94 13.35
N PHE A 312 23.97 -14.91 14.58
CA PHE A 312 24.16 -16.14 15.37
C PHE A 312 22.93 -16.51 16.19
N SER A 313 22.28 -15.53 16.83
CA SER A 313 21.11 -15.79 17.68
C SER A 313 20.29 -14.51 17.88
N PRO A 314 19.63 -13.99 16.82
CA PRO A 314 18.88 -12.77 16.93
C PRO A 314 17.74 -12.93 17.93
N SER A 315 17.57 -11.93 18.79
CA SER A 315 16.40 -11.88 19.67
C SER A 315 15.11 -11.78 18.84
N ASN A 316 13.99 -12.30 19.35
CA ASN A 316 12.69 -12.14 18.70
C ASN A 316 12.32 -10.67 18.46
N GLY A 317 12.75 -9.76 19.35
CA GLY A 317 12.58 -8.33 19.18
C GLY A 317 13.35 -7.78 17.98
N TRP A 318 14.59 -8.26 17.78
CA TRP A 318 15.41 -7.89 16.63
C TRP A 318 14.82 -8.41 15.31
N VAL A 319 14.40 -9.68 15.27
CA VAL A 319 13.71 -10.26 14.11
C VAL A 319 12.44 -9.48 13.78
N GLY A 320 11.66 -9.11 14.80
CA GLY A 320 10.48 -8.28 14.64
C GLY A 320 10.79 -6.87 14.11
N PHE A 321 11.86 -6.24 14.61
CA PHE A 321 12.29 -4.92 14.17
C PHE A 321 12.81 -4.92 12.73
N MET A 322 13.72 -5.83 12.40
CA MET A 322 14.31 -5.91 11.07
C MET A 322 13.33 -6.47 10.03
N GLY A 323 12.42 -7.36 10.43
CA GLY A 323 11.35 -7.85 9.55
C GLY A 323 10.22 -6.86 9.37
N GLY A 324 9.60 -6.42 10.46
CA GLY A 324 8.39 -5.60 10.45
C GLY A 324 8.66 -4.10 10.32
N GLY A 325 9.79 -3.60 10.85
CA GLY A 325 10.15 -2.18 10.82
C GLY A 325 10.20 -1.57 9.42
N PRO A 326 10.86 -2.18 8.41
CA PRO A 326 10.83 -1.68 7.04
C PRO A 326 9.42 -1.63 6.45
N ALA A 327 8.57 -2.60 6.76
CA ALA A 327 7.19 -2.64 6.28
C ALA A 327 6.32 -1.55 6.91
N VAL A 328 6.54 -1.26 8.20
CA VAL A 328 5.96 -0.11 8.90
C VAL A 328 6.43 1.19 8.25
N ALA A 329 7.74 1.35 8.04
CA ALA A 329 8.32 2.54 7.45
C ALA A 329 7.83 2.78 6.01
N MET A 330 7.71 1.73 5.18
CA MET A 330 7.10 1.82 3.87
C MET A 330 5.61 2.19 3.94
N SER A 331 4.88 1.66 4.91
CA SER A 331 3.47 2.03 5.11
C SER A 331 3.33 3.53 5.46
N LEU A 332 4.22 4.07 6.31
CA LEU A 332 4.27 5.50 6.60
C LEU A 332 4.58 6.32 5.33
N LEU A 333 5.50 5.86 4.48
CA LEU A 333 5.78 6.50 3.20
C LEU A 333 4.58 6.48 2.24
N TRP A 334 3.87 5.35 2.13
CA TRP A 334 2.65 5.25 1.33
C TRP A 334 1.62 6.29 1.74
N PHE A 335 1.30 6.37 3.05
CA PHE A 335 0.32 7.34 3.54
C PHE A 335 0.81 8.79 3.46
N SER A 336 2.12 9.02 3.63
CA SER A 336 2.72 10.34 3.44
C SER A 336 2.59 10.82 1.99
N MET A 337 2.90 9.96 1.01
CA MET A 337 2.69 10.24 -0.41
C MET A 337 1.21 10.52 -0.72
N LEU A 338 0.30 9.67 -0.23
CA LEU A 338 -1.14 9.86 -0.44
C LEU A 338 -1.62 11.21 0.10
N LYS A 339 -1.18 11.60 1.31
CA LYS A 339 -1.50 12.92 1.89
C LYS A 339 -0.91 14.05 1.07
N ARG A 340 0.34 13.91 0.59
CA ARG A 340 1.03 14.92 -0.23
C ARG A 340 0.29 15.22 -1.53
N VAL A 341 -0.22 14.18 -2.21
CA VAL A 341 -0.90 14.37 -3.51
C VAL A 341 -2.33 14.90 -3.34
N GLY A 342 -2.93 14.79 -2.15
CA GLY A 342 -4.19 15.46 -1.84
C GLY A 342 -5.29 14.55 -1.29
N PHE A 343 -5.01 13.27 -0.99
CA PHE A 343 -5.99 12.42 -0.34
C PHE A 343 -6.34 12.93 1.06
N ASN A 344 -7.64 13.02 1.34
CA ASN A 344 -8.13 13.31 2.68
C ASN A 344 -8.15 12.04 3.53
N LEU A 345 -7.03 11.76 4.21
CA LEU A 345 -6.87 10.57 5.07
C LEU A 345 -7.89 10.49 6.21
N LYS A 346 -8.61 11.58 6.55
CA LYS A 346 -9.70 11.55 7.53
C LYS A 346 -10.82 10.61 7.08
N TYR A 347 -11.11 10.55 5.78
CA TYR A 347 -12.15 9.65 5.26
C TYR A 347 -11.77 8.19 5.46
N VAL A 348 -10.52 7.83 5.15
CA VAL A 348 -9.98 6.49 5.41
C VAL A 348 -10.06 6.17 6.91
N ALA A 349 -9.68 7.12 7.77
CA ALA A 349 -9.73 6.93 9.22
C ALA A 349 -11.16 6.70 9.73
N TYR A 350 -12.15 7.47 9.25
CA TYR A 350 -13.55 7.26 9.63
C TYR A 350 -14.07 5.89 9.18
N TYR A 351 -13.71 5.45 7.97
CA TYR A 351 -14.04 4.12 7.49
C TYR A 351 -13.44 3.02 8.39
N LEU A 352 -12.16 3.11 8.73
CA LEU A 352 -11.51 2.13 9.60
C LEU A 352 -12.11 2.12 11.00
N LEU A 353 -12.42 3.28 11.58
CA LEU A 353 -13.10 3.38 12.87
C LEU A 353 -14.50 2.74 12.84
N ALA A 354 -15.29 3.02 11.80
CA ALA A 354 -16.59 2.40 11.61
C ALA A 354 -16.48 0.87 11.47
N ARG A 355 -15.49 0.41 10.69
CA ARG A 355 -15.22 -1.03 10.53
C ARG A 355 -14.82 -1.67 11.86
N ILE A 356 -13.91 -1.06 12.64
CA ILE A 356 -13.53 -1.56 13.97
C ILE A 356 -14.75 -1.67 14.89
N ALA A 357 -15.59 -0.63 14.95
CA ALA A 357 -16.79 -0.63 15.79
C ALA A 357 -17.74 -1.77 15.44
N VAL A 358 -18.04 -1.96 14.15
CA VAL A 358 -18.96 -3.02 13.70
C VAL A 358 -18.37 -4.42 13.90
N LEU A 359 -17.09 -4.62 13.56
CA LEU A 359 -16.44 -5.92 13.76
C LEU A 359 -16.32 -6.27 15.25
N SER A 360 -16.10 -5.27 16.13
CA SER A 360 -16.07 -5.48 17.58
C SER A 360 -17.44 -5.89 18.13
N LEU A 361 -18.51 -5.27 17.63
CA LEU A 361 -19.88 -5.67 17.96
C LEU A 361 -20.19 -7.09 17.46
N GLN A 362 -19.68 -7.48 16.30
CA GLN A 362 -19.85 -8.85 15.80
C GLN A 362 -19.03 -9.86 16.61
N LEU A 363 -17.84 -9.48 17.06
CA LEU A 363 -16.97 -10.31 17.88
C LEU A 363 -17.65 -10.66 19.21
N SER A 364 -18.32 -9.70 19.86
CA SER A 364 -19.06 -9.95 21.10
C SER A 364 -20.25 -10.90 20.93
N LEU A 365 -20.78 -11.03 19.71
CA LEU A 365 -21.90 -11.91 19.36
C LEU A 365 -21.46 -13.28 18.78
N SER A 366 -20.14 -13.52 18.59
CA SER A 366 -19.62 -14.70 17.88
C SER A 366 -18.85 -15.72 18.74
N PRO A 367 -19.16 -15.96 20.04
CA PRO A 367 -18.26 -16.67 20.97
C PRO A 367 -17.97 -18.13 20.60
N ASN A 368 -18.79 -18.77 19.77
CA ASN A 368 -18.67 -20.21 19.47
C ASN A 368 -18.05 -20.55 18.10
N LEU A 369 -17.44 -19.57 17.40
CA LEU A 369 -16.89 -19.77 16.06
C LEU A 369 -15.40 -19.37 15.97
N PRO A 370 -14.45 -20.24 16.36
CA PRO A 370 -13.02 -19.89 16.47
C PRO A 370 -12.41 -19.23 15.23
N ARG A 371 -12.72 -19.75 14.04
CA ARG A 371 -12.23 -19.18 12.77
C ARG A 371 -12.82 -17.78 12.49
N LEU A 372 -14.06 -17.53 12.89
CA LEU A 372 -14.69 -16.22 12.74
C LEU A 372 -14.09 -15.23 13.73
N ILE A 373 -13.93 -15.64 15.00
CA ILE A 373 -13.24 -14.87 16.04
C ILE A 373 -11.85 -14.46 15.54
N PHE A 374 -11.05 -15.40 15.07
CA PHE A 374 -9.70 -15.12 14.56
C PHE A 374 -9.70 -14.12 13.41
N LYS A 375 -10.61 -14.28 12.43
CA LYS A 375 -10.73 -13.33 11.32
C LYS A 375 -11.11 -11.93 11.81
N LEU A 376 -12.13 -11.81 12.65
CA LEU A 376 -12.59 -10.54 13.20
C LEU A 376 -11.49 -9.84 13.99
N SER A 377 -10.81 -10.56 14.89
CA SER A 377 -9.68 -10.03 15.66
C SER A 377 -8.55 -9.56 14.74
N TRP A 378 -8.24 -10.33 13.69
CA TRP A 378 -7.20 -9.97 12.72
C TRP A 378 -7.55 -8.69 11.95
N ASP A 379 -8.77 -8.57 11.43
CA ASP A 379 -9.23 -7.38 10.72
C ASP A 379 -9.26 -6.13 11.63
N ILE A 380 -9.61 -6.30 12.91
CA ILE A 380 -9.57 -5.21 13.91
C ILE A 380 -8.14 -4.76 14.15
N ILE A 381 -7.22 -5.68 14.46
CA ILE A 381 -5.79 -5.38 14.68
C ILE A 381 -5.22 -4.68 13.45
N PHE A 382 -5.55 -5.18 12.27
CA PHE A 382 -5.09 -4.64 11.01
C PHE A 382 -5.60 -3.20 10.77
N SER A 383 -6.89 -2.95 11.04
CA SER A 383 -7.49 -1.62 10.95
C SER A 383 -6.87 -0.64 11.95
N ILE A 384 -6.56 -1.10 13.18
CA ILE A 384 -5.84 -0.30 14.18
C ILE A 384 -4.43 0.05 13.69
N GLY A 385 -3.70 -0.92 13.12
CA GLY A 385 -2.36 -0.69 12.57
C GLY A 385 -2.35 0.38 11.48
N LEU A 386 -3.30 0.31 10.53
CA LEU A 386 -3.45 1.34 9.49
C LEU A 386 -3.79 2.72 10.07
N LEU A 387 -4.65 2.80 11.08
CA LEU A 387 -4.95 4.05 11.78
C LEU A 387 -3.70 4.64 12.45
N LEU A 388 -2.88 3.80 13.10
CA LEU A 388 -1.63 4.23 13.71
C LEU A 388 -0.66 4.80 12.67
N PHE A 389 -0.53 4.16 11.50
CA PHE A 389 0.31 4.68 10.41
C PHE A 389 -0.16 6.05 9.91
N MET A 390 -1.46 6.32 9.89
CA MET A 390 -1.99 7.63 9.47
C MET A 390 -2.03 8.68 10.58
N SER A 391 -1.97 8.27 11.85
CA SER A 391 -2.20 9.14 13.02
C SER A 391 -1.30 10.39 13.02
N HIS A 392 0.00 10.21 12.77
CA HIS A 392 0.97 11.30 12.75
C HIS A 392 0.65 12.37 11.69
N LEU A 393 0.12 11.97 10.53
CA LEU A 393 -0.28 12.88 9.45
C LEU A 393 -1.56 13.65 9.81
N ILE A 394 -2.52 12.97 10.44
CA ILE A 394 -3.78 13.58 10.86
C ILE A 394 -3.57 14.59 11.99
N VAL A 395 -2.70 14.27 12.96
CA VAL A 395 -2.34 15.18 14.05
C VAL A 395 -1.63 16.42 13.50
N LYS A 396 -0.67 16.22 12.58
CA LYS A 396 0.04 17.33 11.92
C LYS A 396 -0.92 18.28 11.21
N ASP A 397 -1.84 17.74 10.40
CA ASP A 397 -2.86 18.51 9.68
C ASP A 397 -3.72 19.34 10.64
N LYS A 398 -4.13 18.76 11.77
CA LYS A 398 -4.92 19.46 12.79
C LYS A 398 -4.13 20.59 13.47
N MET A 399 -2.83 20.39 13.70
CA MET A 399 -1.96 21.43 14.28
C MET A 399 -1.74 22.58 13.31
N GLU A 400 -1.51 22.32 12.03
CA GLU A 400 -1.35 23.35 10.99
C GLU A 400 -2.65 24.16 10.82
N GLN A 401 -3.81 23.50 10.78
CA GLN A 401 -5.11 24.18 10.72
C GLN A 401 -5.37 25.07 11.95
N ARG A 402 -4.94 24.65 13.15
CA ARG A 402 -5.03 25.48 14.36
C ARG A 402 -4.18 26.73 14.25
N LYS A 403 -2.92 26.60 13.80
CA LYS A 403 -2.02 27.74 13.60
C LYS A 403 -2.60 28.78 12.64
N LEU A 404 -3.14 28.33 11.50
CA LEU A 404 -3.78 29.21 10.52
C LEU A 404 -4.95 29.98 11.13
N ARG A 405 -5.86 29.29 11.83
CA ARG A 405 -6.99 29.95 12.51
C ARG A 405 -6.56 30.97 13.57
N THR A 406 -5.46 30.71 14.27
CA THR A 406 -4.92 31.68 15.25
C THR A 406 -4.36 32.92 14.56
N ILE A 407 -3.72 32.78 13.40
CA ILE A 407 -3.22 33.92 12.61
C ILE A 407 -4.39 34.75 12.05
N ASP A 408 -5.39 34.08 11.47
CA ASP A 408 -6.58 34.76 10.94
C ASP A 408 -7.36 35.51 12.04
N ALA A 409 -7.39 34.98 13.26
CA ALA A 409 -8.00 35.61 14.42
C ALA A 409 -7.17 36.77 15.03
N ILE A 410 -5.90 36.91 14.66
CA ILE A 410 -5.03 38.05 15.03
C ILE A 410 -5.07 39.15 13.97
N LEU A 411 -5.37 38.79 12.71
CA LEU A 411 -5.44 39.71 11.57
C LEU A 411 -6.84 40.31 11.35
N LEU A 412 -7.86 39.78 12.03
CA LEU A 412 -9.20 40.36 12.19
C LEU A 412 -9.27 41.15 13.51
#